data_AF-A0A1M6A208-F1
#
_entry.id   AF-A0A1M6A208-F1
#
_cell.length_a   1.000
_cell.length_b   1.000
_cell.length_c   1.000
_cell.angle_alpha   90.00
_cell.angle_beta   90.00
_cell.angle_gamma   90.00
#
_symmetry.space_group_name_H-M   'P 1'
#
loop_
_entity.id
_entity.type
_entity.pdbx_description
1 polymer ?
#
loop_
_entity_poly.entity_id
_entity_poly.type
_entity_poly.pdbx_seq_one_letter_code
_entity_poly.pdbx_strand_id
1 'polypeptide(L)'
;MVLYAATDAWPNHPKPWFRDVYKIARGHGWTLETHTSHTGSATVRCPSGDCSFKVFATGRGAESVAKQHKLMIERCPHGPGTIDALTRATELLDRSERLLNALDSLRERDNLNNRVQALLVDDADRHEDEILDLWLAADGLAAEAGELLAGLDTSIPEEIVETTDRNLGAARRILRPLPKTDEVTRQRTRASSLRVRCDAHRKFISHSW
;
A
#
# COMPACT_ATOMS: atom_id res chain seq x y z
N MET A 1 -27.59 -0.69 29.37
CA MET A 1 -26.63 -0.85 28.26
C MET A 1 -25.25 -0.99 28.85
N VAL A 2 -24.45 -1.96 28.41
CA VAL A 2 -23.07 -2.14 28.88
C VAL A 2 -22.16 -2.23 27.67
N LEU A 3 -21.10 -1.42 27.64
CA LEU A 3 -20.08 -1.42 26.59
C LEU A 3 -18.85 -2.17 27.09
N TYR A 4 -18.35 -3.08 26.27
CA TYR A 4 -17.12 -3.84 26.48
C TYR A 4 -16.12 -3.49 25.38
N ALA A 5 -14.97 -2.97 25.76
CA ALA A 5 -13.82 -2.78 24.88
C ALA A 5 -13.21 -4.13 24.46
N ALA A 6 -12.36 -4.13 23.44
CA ALA A 6 -11.67 -5.35 22.99
C ALA A 6 -10.77 -5.98 24.07
N THR A 7 -10.24 -5.17 24.98
CA THR A 7 -9.41 -5.64 26.10
C THR A 7 -10.23 -6.32 27.19
N ASP A 8 -11.53 -6.00 27.29
CA ASP A 8 -12.40 -6.48 28.37
C ASP A 8 -12.78 -7.94 28.21
N ALA A 9 -13.17 -8.57 29.32
CA ALA A 9 -13.78 -9.90 29.30
C ALA A 9 -15.23 -9.79 28.83
N TRP A 10 -15.51 -10.22 27.59
CA TRP A 10 -16.86 -10.20 27.04
C TRP A 10 -17.73 -11.31 27.63
N PRO A 11 -19.03 -11.08 27.83
CA PRO A 11 -19.96 -12.13 28.21
C PRO A 11 -20.04 -13.21 27.12
N ASN A 12 -20.13 -14.47 27.55
CA ASN A 12 -20.29 -15.59 26.63
C ASN A 12 -21.68 -15.60 26.00
N HIS A 13 -21.74 -15.71 24.67
CA HIS A 13 -23.00 -15.95 23.98
C HIS A 13 -23.50 -17.39 24.28
N PRO A 14 -24.82 -17.64 24.46
CA PRO A 14 -25.33 -18.98 24.71
C PRO A 14 -24.94 -20.00 23.64
N LYS A 15 -24.91 -19.56 22.37
CA LYS A 15 -24.63 -20.40 21.20
C LYS A 15 -23.13 -20.46 20.87
N PRO A 16 -22.54 -21.65 20.66
CA PRO A 16 -21.10 -21.83 20.52
C PRO A 16 -20.50 -21.09 19.32
N TRP A 17 -21.15 -21.13 18.16
CA TRP A 17 -20.68 -20.43 16.95
C TRP A 17 -20.57 -18.91 17.11
N PHE A 18 -21.38 -18.28 17.98
CA PHE A 18 -21.24 -16.86 18.32
C PHE A 18 -20.20 -16.58 19.38
N ARG A 19 -19.85 -17.56 20.23
CA ARG A 19 -18.68 -17.44 21.13
C ARG A 19 -17.41 -17.29 20.28
N ASP A 20 -17.29 -18.06 19.20
CA ASP A 20 -16.19 -17.89 18.26
C ASP A 20 -16.19 -16.52 17.59
N VAL A 21 -17.37 -16.06 17.13
CA VAL A 21 -17.50 -14.71 16.53
C VAL A 21 -17.02 -13.65 17.50
N TYR A 22 -17.42 -13.72 18.78
CA TYR A 22 -16.97 -12.77 19.80
C TYR A 22 -15.47 -12.85 20.04
N LYS A 23 -14.89 -14.06 20.08
CA LYS A 23 -13.44 -14.24 20.20
C LYS A 23 -12.68 -13.60 19.03
N ILE A 24 -13.15 -13.81 17.81
CA ILE A 24 -12.55 -13.23 16.59
C ILE A 24 -12.72 -11.70 16.59
N ALA A 25 -13.93 -11.20 16.85
CA ALA A 25 -14.21 -9.77 16.94
C ALA A 25 -13.27 -9.07 17.94
N ARG A 26 -13.15 -9.65 19.14
CA ARG A 26 -12.26 -9.16 20.19
C ARG A 26 -10.80 -9.15 19.74
N GLY A 27 -10.33 -10.22 19.10
CA GLY A 27 -8.98 -10.30 18.53
C GLY A 27 -8.70 -9.25 17.44
N HIS A 28 -9.74 -8.79 16.75
CA HIS A 28 -9.68 -7.72 15.75
C HIS A 28 -9.96 -6.31 16.32
N GLY A 29 -10.00 -6.14 17.64
CA GLY A 29 -10.18 -4.83 18.26
C GLY A 29 -11.61 -4.29 18.23
N TRP A 30 -12.61 -5.10 17.87
CA TRP A 30 -14.01 -4.69 17.88
C TRP A 30 -14.50 -4.48 19.31
N THR A 31 -15.62 -3.77 19.47
CA THR A 31 -16.30 -3.54 20.76
C THR A 31 -17.66 -4.23 20.79
N LEU A 32 -18.12 -4.61 21.98
CA LEU A 32 -19.42 -5.23 22.19
C LEU A 32 -20.30 -4.34 23.08
N GLU A 33 -21.51 -4.08 22.62
CA GLU A 33 -22.52 -3.29 23.33
C GLU A 33 -23.72 -4.18 23.64
N THR A 34 -23.95 -4.51 24.91
CA THR A 34 -25.08 -5.35 25.32
C THR A 34 -26.30 -4.52 25.70
N HIS A 35 -27.45 -4.96 25.21
CA HIS A 35 -28.74 -4.33 25.42
C HIS A 35 -29.60 -5.23 26.31
N THR A 36 -30.08 -4.66 27.42
CA THR A 36 -31.08 -5.27 28.30
C THR A 36 -32.47 -5.12 27.68
N SER A 37 -32.66 -5.68 26.48
CA SER A 37 -33.98 -5.79 25.84
C SER A 37 -34.62 -7.14 26.18
N HIS A 38 -35.94 -7.24 26.04
CA HIS A 38 -36.71 -8.49 26.20
C HIS A 38 -36.21 -9.65 25.31
N THR A 39 -35.42 -9.34 24.26
CA THR A 39 -34.81 -10.31 23.35
C THR A 39 -33.34 -10.65 23.66
N GLY A 40 -32.69 -9.98 24.62
CA GLY A 40 -31.27 -10.17 24.94
C GLY A 40 -30.38 -9.98 23.72
N SER A 41 -30.23 -8.73 23.26
CA SER A 41 -29.45 -8.43 22.06
C SER A 41 -28.12 -7.75 22.38
N ALA A 42 -27.12 -7.96 21.53
CA ALA A 42 -25.85 -7.27 21.61
C ALA A 42 -25.43 -6.79 20.23
N THR A 43 -24.80 -5.62 20.16
CA THR A 43 -24.26 -5.04 18.93
C THR A 43 -22.75 -5.12 18.99
N VAL A 44 -22.14 -5.68 17.95
CA VAL A 44 -20.67 -5.69 17.80
C VAL A 44 -20.31 -4.61 16.79
N ARG A 45 -19.35 -3.73 17.13
CA ARG A 45 -18.93 -2.60 16.28
C ARG A 45 -17.43 -2.67 16.02
N CYS A 46 -17.00 -2.34 14.80
CA CYS A 46 -15.59 -2.22 14.48
C CYS A 46 -14.97 -0.97 15.15
N PRO A 47 -13.64 -0.84 15.18
CA PRO A 47 -12.96 0.29 15.82
C PRO A 47 -13.42 1.68 15.34
N SER A 48 -13.78 1.82 14.05
CA SER A 48 -14.30 3.09 13.52
C SER A 48 -15.78 3.35 13.85
N GLY A 49 -16.54 2.32 14.22
CA GLY A 49 -17.99 2.38 14.39
C GLY A 49 -18.84 2.20 13.12
N ASP A 50 -18.23 2.24 11.92
CA ASP A 50 -18.95 2.19 10.64
C ASP A 50 -19.51 0.81 10.30
N CYS A 51 -18.79 -0.24 10.69
CA CYS A 51 -19.23 -1.62 10.51
C CYS A 51 -19.80 -2.13 11.83
N SER A 52 -21.05 -2.58 11.81
CA SER A 52 -21.66 -3.19 12.98
C SER A 52 -22.66 -4.28 12.60
N PHE A 53 -22.86 -5.22 13.51
CA PHE A 53 -23.90 -6.22 13.37
C PHE A 53 -24.53 -6.52 14.73
N LYS A 54 -25.81 -6.91 14.69
CA LYS A 54 -26.58 -7.24 15.89
C LYS A 54 -26.68 -8.75 16.05
N VAL A 55 -26.50 -9.23 17.27
CA VAL A 55 -26.61 -10.62 17.68
C VAL A 55 -27.74 -10.75 18.69
N PHE A 56 -28.62 -11.72 18.50
CA PHE A 56 -29.73 -12.00 19.41
C PHE A 56 -29.50 -13.33 20.11
N ALA A 57 -29.73 -13.38 21.43
CA ALA A 57 -29.57 -14.59 22.23
C ALA A 57 -30.45 -15.76 21.74
N THR A 58 -31.63 -15.45 21.19
CA THR A 58 -32.70 -16.45 20.93
C THR A 58 -32.91 -16.81 19.45
N GLY A 59 -32.24 -16.17 18.49
CA GLY A 59 -32.57 -16.33 17.05
C GLY A 59 -32.41 -17.77 16.51
N ARG A 60 -33.40 -18.32 15.80
CA ARG A 60 -33.32 -19.65 15.14
C ARG A 60 -32.47 -19.58 13.86
N GLY A 61 -31.72 -20.64 13.52
CA GLY A 61 -30.95 -20.72 12.25
C GLY A 61 -29.59 -19.99 12.20
N ALA A 62 -28.93 -19.83 13.35
CA ALA A 62 -27.94 -18.77 13.53
C ALA A 62 -26.47 -19.12 13.21
N GLU A 63 -26.17 -20.34 12.73
CA GLU A 63 -24.80 -20.75 12.40
C GLU A 63 -24.30 -20.12 11.10
N SER A 64 -25.13 -20.08 10.04
CA SER A 64 -24.80 -19.43 8.77
C SER A 64 -24.56 -17.92 8.95
N VAL A 65 -25.40 -17.27 9.75
CA VAL A 65 -25.25 -15.86 10.13
C VAL A 65 -23.94 -15.62 10.87
N ALA A 66 -23.57 -16.51 11.81
CA ALA A 66 -22.29 -16.41 12.49
C ALA A 66 -21.10 -16.55 11.53
N LYS A 67 -21.17 -17.46 10.54
CA LYS A 67 -20.14 -17.55 9.49
C LYS A 67 -20.03 -16.25 8.68
N GLN A 68 -21.15 -15.61 8.34
CA GLN A 68 -21.16 -14.31 7.67
C GLN A 68 -20.54 -13.21 8.53
N HIS A 69 -20.85 -13.18 9.84
CA HIS A 69 -20.25 -12.20 10.76
C HIS A 69 -18.74 -12.43 10.94
N LYS A 70 -18.26 -13.69 10.99
CA LYS A 70 -16.81 -13.98 10.98
C LYS A 70 -16.14 -13.36 9.75
N LEU A 71 -16.70 -13.60 8.56
CA LEU A 71 -16.20 -13.01 7.31
C LEU A 71 -16.26 -11.47 7.32
N MET A 72 -17.30 -10.88 7.89
CA MET A 72 -17.42 -9.42 8.02
C MET A 72 -16.33 -8.82 8.91
N ILE A 73 -16.00 -9.49 10.02
CA ILE A 73 -14.93 -9.06 10.93
C ILE A 73 -13.57 -9.16 10.23
N GLU A 74 -13.29 -10.33 9.64
CA GLU A 74 -12.01 -10.61 8.98
C GLU A 74 -11.75 -9.68 7.79
N ARG A 75 -12.81 -9.27 7.07
CA ARG A 75 -12.74 -8.38 5.92
C ARG A 75 -12.96 -6.91 6.27
N CYS A 76 -13.01 -6.57 7.55
CA CYS A 76 -13.28 -5.20 7.96
C CYS A 76 -12.12 -4.28 7.57
N PRO A 77 -12.37 -3.19 6.84
CA PRO A 77 -11.33 -2.25 6.46
C PRO A 77 -10.76 -1.47 7.64
N HIS A 78 -11.49 -1.42 8.75
CA HIS A 78 -11.12 -0.69 9.96
C HIS A 78 -10.42 -1.58 11.01
N GLY A 79 -10.17 -2.84 10.68
CA GLY A 79 -9.41 -3.74 11.55
C GLY A 79 -7.91 -3.42 11.53
N PRO A 80 -7.19 -3.63 12.63
CA PRO A 80 -5.76 -3.36 12.72
C PRO A 80 -4.97 -4.09 11.63
N GLY A 81 -5.31 -5.36 11.34
CA GLY A 81 -4.66 -6.12 10.27
C GLY A 81 -4.83 -5.52 8.86
N THR A 82 -5.95 -4.84 8.59
CA THR A 82 -6.16 -4.15 7.30
C THR A 82 -5.37 -2.85 7.24
N ILE A 83 -5.33 -2.10 8.34
CA ILE A 83 -4.57 -0.84 8.45
C ILE A 83 -3.07 -1.11 8.34
N ASP A 84 -2.54 -2.10 9.04
CA ASP A 84 -1.13 -2.48 9.00
C ASP A 84 -0.73 -2.97 7.61
N ALA A 85 -1.58 -3.80 6.98
CA ALA A 85 -1.37 -4.27 5.61
C ALA A 85 -1.37 -3.10 4.61
N LEU A 86 -2.29 -2.16 4.75
CA LEU A 86 -2.35 -0.99 3.89
C LEU A 86 -1.12 -0.09 4.08
N THR A 87 -0.72 0.16 5.32
CA THR A 87 0.48 0.96 5.66
C THR A 87 1.71 0.35 5.02
N ARG A 88 1.92 -0.96 5.21
CA ARG A 88 3.05 -1.68 4.62
C ARG A 88 3.02 -1.68 3.10
N ALA A 89 1.84 -1.79 2.48
CA ALA A 89 1.71 -1.67 1.04
C ALA A 89 2.08 -0.26 0.55
N THR A 90 1.63 0.79 1.25
CA THR A 90 1.98 2.18 0.95
C THR A 90 3.49 2.41 1.02
N GLU A 91 4.16 1.95 2.07
CA GLU A 91 5.62 2.07 2.21
C GLU A 91 6.38 1.42 1.04
N LEU A 92 5.94 0.24 0.61
CA LEU A 92 6.53 -0.43 -0.56
C LEU A 92 6.30 0.36 -1.85
N LEU A 93 5.12 0.95 -2.02
CA LEU A 93 4.79 1.78 -3.19
C LEU A 93 5.56 3.11 -3.19
N ASP A 94 5.71 3.75 -2.04
CA ASP A 94 6.51 4.97 -1.86
C ASP A 94 7.98 4.69 -2.20
N ARG A 95 8.53 3.57 -1.71
CA ARG A 95 9.88 3.15 -2.04
C ARG A 95 10.05 2.86 -3.53
N SER A 96 9.10 2.16 -4.15
CA SER A 96 9.11 1.91 -5.59
C SER A 96 9.04 3.20 -6.40
N GLU A 97 8.26 4.18 -5.97
CA GLU A 97 8.15 5.46 -6.66
C GLU A 97 9.44 6.28 -6.58
N ARG A 98 10.09 6.32 -5.40
CA ARG A 98 11.41 6.96 -5.26
C ARG A 98 12.46 6.33 -6.18
N LEU A 99 12.51 5.01 -6.24
CA LEU A 99 13.41 4.27 -7.14
C LEU A 99 13.14 4.60 -8.62
N LEU A 100 11.87 4.69 -9.04
CA LEU A 100 11.51 5.04 -10.40
C LEU A 100 11.82 6.51 -10.72
N ASN A 101 11.62 7.42 -9.78
CA ASN A 101 12.00 8.83 -9.96
C ASN A 101 13.52 8.97 -10.12
N ALA A 102 14.32 8.22 -9.35
CA ALA A 102 15.76 8.20 -9.53
C ALA A 102 16.17 7.71 -10.93
N LEU A 103 15.50 6.67 -11.45
CA LEU A 103 15.73 6.19 -12.83
C LEU A 103 15.34 7.24 -13.88
N ASP A 104 14.27 7.98 -13.65
CA ASP A 104 13.84 9.08 -14.53
C ASP A 104 14.90 10.19 -14.56
N SER A 105 15.42 10.63 -13.39
CA SER A 105 16.49 11.64 -13.31
C SER A 105 17.80 11.17 -13.95
N LEU A 106 18.20 9.91 -13.73
CA LEU A 106 19.39 9.33 -14.38
C LEU A 106 19.24 9.28 -15.90
N ARG A 107 18.07 8.88 -16.41
CA ARG A 107 17.82 8.85 -17.85
C ARG A 107 17.86 10.25 -18.46
N GLU A 108 17.25 11.22 -17.79
CA GLU A 108 17.25 12.59 -18.30
C GLU A 108 18.66 13.18 -18.31
N ARG A 109 19.45 12.92 -17.27
CA ARG A 109 20.88 13.27 -17.26
C ARG A 109 21.61 12.68 -18.47
N ASP A 110 21.38 11.42 -18.79
CA ASP A 110 22.02 10.77 -19.94
C ASP A 110 21.57 11.40 -21.27
N ASN A 111 20.31 11.83 -21.39
CA ASN A 111 19.83 12.59 -22.56
C ASN A 111 20.56 13.94 -22.69
N LEU A 112 20.71 14.68 -21.59
CA LEU A 112 21.43 15.95 -21.57
C LEU A 112 22.91 15.74 -21.94
N ASN A 113 23.55 14.71 -21.39
CA ASN A 113 24.93 14.36 -21.74
C ASN A 113 25.08 14.03 -23.23
N ASN A 114 24.16 13.26 -23.81
CA ASN A 114 24.15 12.97 -25.24
C ASN A 114 23.98 14.24 -26.09
N ARG A 115 23.14 15.17 -25.64
CA ARG A 115 22.95 16.47 -26.30
C ARG A 115 24.24 17.30 -26.26
N VAL A 116 24.92 17.35 -25.11
CA VAL A 116 26.21 18.04 -24.98
C VAL A 116 27.25 17.43 -25.91
N GLN A 117 27.35 16.10 -25.98
CA GLN A 117 28.28 15.44 -26.90
C GLN A 117 28.00 15.82 -28.36
N ALA A 118 26.72 15.92 -28.76
CA ALA A 118 26.36 16.35 -30.11
C ALA A 118 26.78 17.81 -30.41
N LEU A 119 26.62 18.72 -29.43
CA LEU A 119 27.03 20.13 -29.57
C LEU A 119 28.56 20.28 -29.64
N LEU A 120 29.29 19.52 -28.82
CA LEU A 120 30.76 19.51 -28.82
C LEU A 120 31.35 19.04 -30.15
N VAL A 121 30.68 18.11 -30.84
CA VAL A 121 31.09 17.60 -32.17
C VAL A 121 30.79 18.61 -33.28
N ASP A 122 29.73 19.39 -33.14
CA ASP A 122 29.27 20.34 -34.15
C ASP A 122 30.13 21.62 -34.18
N ASP A 123 30.11 22.42 -33.10
CA ASP A 123 30.94 23.62 -32.93
C ASP A 123 30.90 24.07 -31.46
N ALA A 124 31.91 23.68 -30.68
CA ALA A 124 31.94 23.94 -29.25
C ALA A 124 31.99 25.44 -28.91
N ASP A 125 32.72 26.25 -29.67
CA ASP A 125 32.87 27.68 -29.42
C ASP A 125 31.55 28.43 -29.67
N ARG A 126 30.77 27.98 -30.67
CA ARG A 126 29.45 28.54 -30.96
C ARG A 126 28.43 28.24 -29.88
N HIS A 127 28.54 27.08 -29.23
CA HIS A 127 27.53 26.56 -28.30
C HIS A 127 27.97 26.57 -26.83
N GLU A 128 29.02 27.33 -26.49
CA GLU A 128 29.63 27.35 -25.15
C GLU A 128 28.59 27.53 -24.03
N ASP A 129 27.71 28.53 -24.17
CA ASP A 129 26.66 28.82 -23.18
C ASP A 129 25.64 27.68 -23.06
N GLU A 130 25.17 27.10 -24.18
CA GLU A 130 24.21 25.98 -24.17
C GLU A 130 24.84 24.74 -23.52
N ILE A 131 26.11 24.47 -23.81
CA ILE A 131 26.85 23.34 -23.23
C ILE A 131 26.97 23.49 -21.71
N LEU A 132 27.31 24.70 -21.23
CA LEU A 132 27.43 24.97 -19.81
C LEU A 132 26.09 24.79 -19.07
N ASP A 133 25.00 25.33 -19.63
CA ASP A 133 23.66 25.20 -19.05
C ASP A 133 23.22 23.73 -18.96
N LEU A 134 23.45 22.95 -20.02
CA LEU A 134 23.11 21.53 -20.05
C LEU A 134 23.93 20.71 -19.05
N TRP A 135 25.22 21.04 -18.86
CA TRP A 135 26.05 20.41 -17.84
C TRP A 135 25.56 20.71 -16.42
N LEU A 136 25.23 21.96 -16.11
CA LEU A 136 24.69 22.33 -14.81
C LEU A 136 23.37 21.60 -14.52
N ALA A 137 22.50 21.46 -15.53
CA ALA A 137 21.27 20.70 -15.42
C ALA A 137 21.52 19.19 -15.21
N ALA A 138 22.49 18.61 -15.92
CA ALA A 138 22.88 17.20 -15.77
C ALA A 138 23.43 16.92 -14.36
N ASP A 139 24.28 17.81 -13.82
CA ASP A 139 24.78 17.71 -12.45
C ASP A 139 23.65 17.80 -11.41
N GLY A 140 22.68 18.70 -11.62
CA GLY A 140 21.49 18.80 -10.78
C GLY A 140 20.68 17.50 -10.73
N LEU A 141 20.46 16.86 -11.89
CA LEU A 141 19.78 15.56 -11.99
C LEU A 141 20.57 14.43 -11.34
N ALA A 142 21.90 14.45 -11.44
CA ALA A 142 22.76 13.48 -10.77
C ALA A 142 22.67 13.61 -9.24
N ALA A 143 22.63 14.83 -8.72
CA ALA A 143 22.44 15.09 -7.30
C ALA A 143 21.06 14.61 -6.81
N GLU A 144 19.99 14.95 -7.55
CA GLU A 144 18.62 14.50 -7.24
C GLU A 144 18.52 12.97 -7.22
N ALA A 145 19.08 12.29 -8.24
CA ALA A 145 19.10 10.83 -8.28
C ALA A 145 19.86 10.26 -7.08
N GLY A 146 20.98 10.87 -6.69
CA GLY A 146 21.75 10.49 -5.50
C GLY A 146 20.95 10.63 -4.20
N GLU A 147 20.19 11.71 -4.04
CA GLU A 147 19.31 11.93 -2.89
C GLU A 147 18.17 10.91 -2.82
N LEU A 148 17.54 10.61 -3.96
CA LEU A 148 16.46 9.63 -4.05
C LEU A 148 16.94 8.21 -3.76
N LEU A 149 18.19 7.91 -4.12
CA LEU A 149 18.85 6.63 -3.85
C LEU A 149 19.54 6.59 -2.48
N ALA A 150 19.56 7.69 -1.73
CA ALA A 150 20.22 7.73 -0.43
C ALA A 150 19.62 6.71 0.54
N GLY A 151 20.47 5.85 1.12
CA GLY A 151 20.04 4.75 1.98
C GLY A 151 19.51 3.52 1.24
N LEU A 152 19.69 3.45 -0.08
CA LEU A 152 19.47 2.27 -0.89
C LEU A 152 20.82 1.69 -1.29
N ASP A 153 21.00 0.38 -1.11
CA ASP A 153 22.28 -0.31 -1.38
C ASP A 153 22.59 -0.48 -2.89
N THR A 154 21.90 0.25 -3.77
CA THR A 154 22.05 0.11 -5.21
C THR A 154 21.95 1.43 -5.95
N SER A 155 22.89 1.64 -6.88
CA SER A 155 22.89 2.72 -7.86
C SER A 155 22.86 2.20 -9.30
N ILE A 156 22.71 0.88 -9.47
CA ILE A 156 22.75 0.22 -10.78
C ILE A 156 21.31 0.17 -11.33
N PRO A 157 21.04 0.73 -12.53
CA PRO A 157 19.69 0.79 -13.08
C PRO A 157 18.95 -0.56 -13.11
N GLU A 158 19.63 -1.64 -13.46
CA GLU A 158 19.11 -3.00 -13.48
C GLU A 158 18.62 -3.45 -12.09
N GLU A 159 19.46 -3.28 -11.07
CA GLU A 159 19.16 -3.63 -9.69
C GLU A 159 18.02 -2.77 -9.11
N ILE A 160 17.96 -1.49 -9.50
CA ILE A 160 16.87 -0.58 -9.15
C ILE A 160 15.55 -1.09 -9.75
N VAL A 161 15.53 -1.50 -11.02
CA VAL A 161 14.34 -2.07 -11.67
C VAL A 161 13.92 -3.39 -11.01
N GLU A 162 14.85 -4.29 -10.72
CA GLU A 162 14.55 -5.56 -10.03
C GLU A 162 13.98 -5.34 -8.62
N THR A 163 14.59 -4.42 -7.86
CA THR A 163 14.12 -4.06 -6.51
C THR A 163 12.74 -3.43 -6.56
N THR A 164 12.50 -2.55 -7.54
CA THR A 164 11.19 -1.95 -7.77
C THR A 164 10.15 -3.02 -8.10
N ASP A 165 10.44 -3.96 -9.02
CA ASP A 165 9.51 -5.03 -9.39
C ASP A 165 9.17 -5.93 -8.19
N ARG A 166 10.17 -6.28 -7.37
CA ARG A 166 9.98 -7.06 -6.13
C ARG A 166 9.05 -6.34 -5.15
N ASN A 167 9.27 -5.04 -4.94
CA ASN A 167 8.43 -4.21 -4.06
C ASN A 167 6.99 -4.10 -4.58
N LEU A 168 6.82 -3.84 -5.88
CA LEU A 168 5.50 -3.79 -6.53
C LEU A 168 4.77 -5.13 -6.44
N GLY A 169 5.48 -6.24 -6.65
CA GLY A 169 4.94 -7.59 -6.49
C GLY A 169 4.49 -7.87 -5.06
N ALA A 170 5.29 -7.47 -4.06
CA ALA A 170 4.93 -7.59 -2.65
C ALA A 170 3.72 -6.72 -2.28
N ALA A 171 3.70 -5.45 -2.67
CA ALA A 171 2.58 -4.54 -2.43
C ALA A 171 1.28 -5.09 -3.03
N ARG A 172 1.31 -5.58 -4.27
CA ARG A 172 0.13 -6.18 -4.92
C ARG A 172 -0.37 -7.44 -4.20
N ARG A 173 0.54 -8.30 -3.71
CA ARG A 173 0.16 -9.48 -2.90
C ARG A 173 -0.54 -9.08 -1.60
N ILE A 174 -0.08 -8.01 -0.94
CA ILE A 174 -0.69 -7.47 0.28
C ILE A 174 -2.05 -6.83 -0.02
N LEU A 175 -2.15 -6.03 -1.08
CA LEU A 175 -3.38 -5.32 -1.44
C LEU A 175 -4.47 -6.24 -1.99
N ARG A 176 -4.13 -7.38 -2.62
CA ARG A 176 -5.10 -8.28 -3.27
C ARG A 176 -6.20 -8.81 -2.34
N PRO A 177 -5.89 -9.34 -1.14
CA PRO A 177 -6.92 -9.85 -0.22
C PRO A 177 -7.71 -8.75 0.52
N LEU A 178 -7.25 -7.50 0.50
CA LEU A 178 -7.89 -6.41 1.25
C LEU A 178 -9.29 -6.06 0.69
N PRO A 179 -10.21 -5.60 1.55
CA PRO A 179 -11.53 -5.13 1.14
C PRO A 179 -11.45 -4.00 0.13
N LYS A 180 -12.44 -3.92 -0.77
CA LYS A 180 -12.54 -2.84 -1.76
C LYS A 180 -13.02 -1.56 -1.10
N THR A 181 -12.10 -0.81 -0.49
CA THR A 181 -12.32 0.59 -0.11
C THR A 181 -11.77 1.52 -1.18
N ASP A 182 -12.12 2.80 -1.11
CA ASP A 182 -11.55 3.83 -1.99
C ASP A 182 -10.03 3.86 -1.87
N GLU A 183 -9.52 3.75 -0.64
CA GLU A 183 -8.09 3.74 -0.37
C GLU A 183 -7.37 2.53 -0.98
N VAL A 184 -7.89 1.32 -0.76
CA VAL A 184 -7.32 0.10 -1.34
C VAL A 184 -7.39 0.16 -2.88
N THR A 185 -8.46 0.73 -3.43
CA THR A 185 -8.61 0.92 -4.87
C THR A 185 -7.57 1.90 -5.41
N ARG A 186 -7.36 3.03 -4.72
CA ARG A 186 -6.33 4.02 -5.04
C ARG A 186 -4.93 3.40 -5.04
N GLN A 187 -4.57 2.64 -4.00
CA GLN A 187 -3.25 1.99 -3.93
C GLN A 187 -3.08 0.90 -5.00
N ARG A 188 -4.14 0.16 -5.37
CA ARG A 188 -4.10 -0.80 -6.49
C ARG A 188 -3.88 -0.12 -7.84
N THR A 189 -4.54 1.01 -8.07
CA THR A 189 -4.32 1.83 -9.28
C THR A 189 -2.89 2.36 -9.31
N ARG A 190 -2.40 2.93 -8.20
CA ARG A 190 -1.02 3.40 -8.05
C ARG A 190 -0.01 2.30 -8.35
N ALA A 191 -0.17 1.11 -7.75
CA ALA A 191 0.69 -0.05 -8.02
C ALA A 191 0.70 -0.47 -9.50
N SER A 192 -0.42 -0.31 -10.20
CA SER A 192 -0.53 -0.63 -11.63
C SER A 192 0.21 0.40 -12.48
N SER A 193 0.04 1.70 -12.20
CA SER A 193 0.76 2.78 -12.89
C SER A 193 2.28 2.67 -12.68
N LEU A 194 2.73 2.43 -11.46
CA LEU A 194 4.16 2.24 -11.16
C LEU A 194 4.74 1.02 -11.87
N ARG A 195 3.94 -0.06 -12.05
CA ARG A 195 4.39 -1.23 -12.80
C ARG A 195 4.61 -0.92 -14.29
N VAL A 196 3.70 -0.16 -14.91
CA VAL A 196 3.87 0.27 -16.30
C VAL A 196 5.15 1.10 -16.46
N ARG A 197 5.42 2.03 -15.52
CA ARG A 197 6.68 2.80 -15.50
C ARG A 197 7.91 1.88 -15.36
N CYS A 198 7.89 0.95 -14.41
CA CYS A 198 8.96 -0.03 -14.20
C CYS A 198 9.23 -0.88 -15.45
N ASP A 199 8.18 -1.33 -16.14
CA ASP A 199 8.31 -2.10 -17.39
C ASP A 199 8.89 -1.25 -18.53
N ALA A 200 8.62 0.07 -18.57
CA ALA A 200 9.22 0.98 -19.52
C ALA A 200 10.74 1.13 -19.30
N HIS A 201 11.19 1.32 -18.05
CA HIS A 201 12.63 1.34 -17.75
C HIS A 201 13.31 0.01 -18.07
N ARG A 202 12.67 -1.12 -17.75
CA ARG A 202 13.21 -2.45 -18.09
C ARG A 202 13.46 -2.61 -19.59
N LYS A 203 12.49 -2.19 -20.41
CA LYS A 203 12.64 -2.20 -21.87
C LYS A 203 13.75 -1.27 -22.33
N PHE A 204 13.85 -0.08 -21.76
CA PHE A 204 14.90 0.86 -22.14
C PHE A 204 16.30 0.26 -21.90
N ILE A 205 16.53 -0.24 -20.68
CA ILE A 205 17.79 -0.87 -20.29
C ILE A 205 18.14 -2.05 -21.21
N SER A 206 17.17 -2.89 -21.58
CA SER A 206 17.43 -4.05 -22.45
C SER A 206 17.79 -3.69 -23.90
N HIS A 207 17.53 -2.45 -24.35
CA HIS A 207 17.87 -1.98 -25.70
C HIS A 207 19.14 -1.11 -25.73
N SER A 208 19.73 -0.83 -24.57
CA SER A 208 20.96 -0.04 -24.43
C SER A 208 22.24 -0.88 -24.47
N TRP A 209 22.13 -2.20 -24.70
CA TRP A 209 23.22 -3.18 -24.81
C TRP A 209 23.28 -3.81 -26.19
#